data_AF-A0A7W0XSA7-F1
#
_entry.id   AF-A0A7W0XSA7-F1
#
_cell.length_a   1.000
_cell.length_b   1.000
_cell.length_c   1.000
_cell.angle_alpha   90.00
_cell.angle_beta   90.00
_cell.angle_gamma   90.00
#
_symmetry.space_group_name_H-M   'P 1'
#
loop_
_entity.id
_entity.type
_entity.pdbx_description
1 polymer ?
#
loop_
_entity_poly.entity_id
_entity_poly.type
_entity_poly.pdbx_seq_one_letter_code
_entity_poly.pdbx_strand_id
1 'polypeptide(L)'
;MLAVRRPAVMLMGVSVVLAGVVACASSVEGEASYAGAGPTTETTQTTTETTTETTETTTVTEPAPTPDEFAACLAIPVSDIDAFGAFNDLADMPEDAQTPEARMAVAAQFDTAQQEVQTYIDPLPAGPIKDAAIGYQAKQIEVRDALTAGDDVSTQIILDAQDVLEAACGTD
;
A
#
# COMPACT_ATOMS: atom_id res chain seq x y z
N MET A 1 27.64 51.90 6.31
CA MET A 1 28.63 50.79 6.27
C MET A 1 27.89 49.55 6.72
N LEU A 2 27.93 48.39 6.07
CA LEU A 2 28.65 47.96 4.87
C LEU A 2 27.78 46.92 4.13
N ALA A 3 27.90 46.76 2.81
CA ALA A 3 27.07 45.85 2.01
C ALA A 3 27.91 44.77 1.31
N VAL A 4 27.48 43.51 1.35
CA VAL A 4 27.99 42.36 0.56
C VAL A 4 26.79 41.41 0.37
N ARG A 5 26.09 41.35 -0.77
CA ARG A 5 26.40 40.74 -2.09
C ARG A 5 26.58 39.20 -2.11
N ARG A 6 25.57 38.50 -2.66
CA ARG A 6 25.61 37.15 -3.33
C ARG A 6 26.54 37.20 -4.58
N PRO A 7 27.04 36.09 -5.22
CA PRO A 7 26.42 34.80 -5.60
C PRO A 7 27.25 33.56 -5.10
N ALA A 8 27.32 32.32 -5.65
CA ALA A 8 26.89 31.67 -6.91
C ALA A 8 26.71 30.12 -6.74
N VAL A 9 25.78 29.44 -7.46
CA VAL A 9 25.93 28.63 -8.72
C VAL A 9 26.75 27.33 -8.62
N MET A 10 26.10 26.15 -8.80
CA MET A 10 26.31 25.11 -9.85
C MET A 10 25.43 23.87 -9.54
N LEU A 11 24.40 23.50 -10.32
CA LEU A 11 24.42 22.71 -11.59
C LEU A 11 24.95 21.26 -11.47
N MET A 12 24.04 20.30 -11.25
CA MET A 12 23.89 19.02 -12.01
C MET A 12 22.42 18.55 -11.82
N GLY A 13 21.66 18.07 -12.79
CA GLY A 13 21.97 17.85 -14.21
C GLY A 13 22.04 16.38 -14.60
N VAL A 14 20.97 15.61 -14.38
CA VAL A 14 20.84 14.23 -14.88
C VAL A 14 19.49 14.06 -15.58
N SER A 15 19.50 14.20 -16.89
CA SER A 15 18.45 13.66 -17.77
C SER A 15 18.91 12.29 -18.25
N VAL A 16 18.08 11.25 -18.08
CA VAL A 16 18.31 9.96 -18.74
C VAL A 16 17.20 9.74 -19.76
N VAL A 17 17.59 9.79 -21.03
CA VAL A 17 16.78 9.34 -22.16
C VAL A 17 17.15 7.88 -22.40
N LEU A 18 16.18 6.96 -22.34
CA LEU A 18 16.29 5.67 -23.01
C LEU A 18 15.19 5.54 -24.06
N ALA A 19 15.60 5.69 -25.32
CA ALA A 19 14.85 5.18 -26.46
C ALA A 19 15.40 3.79 -26.80
N GLY A 20 14.52 2.82 -27.08
CA GLY A 20 14.94 1.44 -27.35
C GLY A 20 13.81 0.55 -27.86
N VAL A 21 13.43 0.73 -29.12
CA VAL A 21 12.47 -0.16 -29.80
C VAL A 21 13.16 -1.47 -30.19
N VAL A 22 12.60 -2.62 -29.78
CA VAL A 22 12.77 -3.89 -30.49
C VAL A 22 11.42 -4.56 -30.64
N ALA A 23 10.97 -4.71 -31.89
CA ALA A 23 9.83 -5.54 -32.21
C ALA A 23 10.29 -7.00 -32.38
N CYS A 24 9.54 -7.94 -31.82
CA CYS A 24 9.53 -9.33 -32.27
C CYS A 24 8.10 -9.72 -32.64
N ALA A 25 7.76 -9.53 -33.91
CA ALA A 25 6.70 -10.29 -34.52
C ALA A 25 7.20 -11.72 -34.77
N SER A 26 6.50 -12.71 -34.24
CA SER A 26 6.66 -14.11 -34.64
C SER A 26 5.31 -14.61 -35.15
N SER A 27 5.21 -14.69 -36.48
CA SER A 27 4.11 -15.35 -37.18
C SER A 27 3.94 -16.79 -36.70
N VAL A 28 2.70 -17.26 -36.66
CA VAL A 28 2.42 -18.68 -36.88
C VAL A 28 1.47 -18.73 -38.06
N GLU A 29 2.00 -19.12 -39.21
CA GLU A 29 1.22 -19.44 -40.41
C GLU A 29 0.40 -20.72 -40.15
N GLY A 30 -0.79 -20.80 -40.76
CA GLY A 30 -1.75 -21.85 -40.44
C GLY A 30 -1.56 -23.14 -41.22
N GLU A 31 -1.89 -24.25 -40.57
CA GLU A 31 -2.19 -25.57 -41.14
C GLU A 31 -3.26 -26.23 -40.23
N ALA A 32 -4.13 -27.12 -40.68
CA ALA A 32 -4.70 -27.37 -42.01
C ALA A 32 -6.03 -28.11 -41.78
N SER A 33 -7.02 -27.95 -42.67
CA SER A 33 -8.31 -28.63 -42.55
C SER A 33 -8.17 -30.14 -42.65
N TYR A 34 -8.70 -30.91 -41.69
CA TYR A 34 -8.95 -32.34 -41.87
C TYR A 34 -10.45 -32.64 -41.91
N ALA A 35 -10.96 -32.82 -43.13
CA ALA A 35 -12.27 -33.42 -43.36
C ALA A 35 -12.11 -34.95 -43.37
N GLY A 36 -12.88 -35.67 -42.55
CA GLY A 36 -12.75 -37.11 -42.37
C GLY A 36 -14.07 -37.79 -42.01
N ALA A 37 -14.82 -38.16 -43.04
CA ALA A 37 -15.94 -39.11 -43.13
C ALA A 37 -16.53 -39.78 -41.85
N GLY A 38 -17.86 -39.79 -41.76
CA GLY A 38 -18.60 -40.84 -41.01
C GLY A 38 -18.50 -42.22 -41.70
N PRO A 39 -19.12 -43.29 -41.15
CA PRO A 39 -20.59 -43.32 -41.16
C PRO A 39 -21.32 -44.04 -39.99
N THR A 40 -22.63 -43.78 -39.91
CA THR A 40 -23.73 -44.62 -39.39
C THR A 40 -23.71 -45.20 -37.95
N THR A 41 -24.57 -44.60 -37.13
CA THR A 41 -25.69 -45.26 -36.41
C THR A 41 -25.43 -46.56 -35.63
N GLU A 42 -25.47 -46.48 -34.30
CA GLU A 42 -26.45 -47.24 -33.50
C GLU A 42 -26.73 -46.58 -32.14
N THR A 43 -27.97 -46.71 -31.64
CA THR A 43 -28.44 -46.03 -30.43
C THR A 43 -28.10 -46.83 -29.18
N THR A 44 -27.36 -46.25 -28.25
CA THR A 44 -27.47 -46.59 -26.83
C THR A 44 -27.24 -45.34 -25.99
N GLN A 45 -28.28 -44.89 -25.29
CA GLN A 45 -28.13 -43.85 -24.28
C GLN A 45 -27.46 -44.47 -23.05
N THR A 46 -26.35 -43.89 -22.62
CA THR A 46 -25.85 -44.05 -21.25
C THR A 46 -25.30 -42.70 -20.84
N THR A 47 -26.12 -41.92 -20.14
CA THR A 47 -25.69 -40.67 -19.53
C THR A 47 -24.68 -41.00 -18.44
N THR A 48 -23.43 -40.66 -18.67
CA THR A 48 -22.42 -40.52 -17.62
C THR A 48 -21.99 -39.07 -17.63
N GLU A 49 -22.43 -38.31 -16.63
CA GLU A 49 -22.05 -36.92 -16.45
C GLU A 49 -20.57 -36.86 -16.04
N THR A 50 -19.70 -36.81 -17.05
CA THR A 50 -18.32 -36.38 -16.86
C THR A 50 -18.33 -34.86 -16.73
N THR A 51 -18.47 -34.36 -15.51
CA THR A 51 -18.22 -32.95 -15.21
C THR A 51 -16.72 -32.69 -15.37
N THR A 52 -16.31 -32.34 -16.58
CA THR A 52 -15.01 -31.73 -16.82
C THR A 52 -15.01 -30.37 -16.16
N GLU A 53 -14.48 -30.29 -14.94
CA GLU A 53 -14.27 -29.03 -14.25
C GLU A 53 -13.19 -28.24 -14.97
N THR A 54 -13.61 -27.38 -15.91
CA THR A 54 -12.74 -26.40 -16.53
C THR A 54 -12.36 -25.39 -15.45
N THR A 55 -11.20 -25.61 -14.81
CA THR A 55 -10.57 -24.60 -13.97
C THR A 55 -10.12 -23.44 -14.86
N GLU A 56 -11.04 -22.52 -15.15
CA GLU A 56 -10.68 -21.22 -15.72
C GLU A 56 -9.81 -20.49 -14.70
N THR A 57 -8.49 -20.48 -14.95
CA THR A 57 -7.57 -19.58 -14.26
C THR A 57 -7.88 -18.16 -14.71
N THR A 58 -8.92 -17.57 -14.12
CA THR A 58 -9.24 -16.16 -14.26
C THR A 58 -8.13 -15.38 -13.57
N THR A 59 -7.12 -14.96 -14.33
CA THR A 59 -6.15 -13.97 -13.86
C THR A 59 -6.90 -12.67 -13.59
N VAL A 60 -7.28 -12.45 -12.33
CA VAL A 60 -7.78 -11.16 -11.87
C VAL A 60 -6.59 -10.21 -11.88
N THR A 61 -6.40 -9.51 -13.00
CA THR A 61 -5.49 -8.37 -13.04
C THR A 61 -6.14 -7.26 -12.22
N GLU A 62 -5.73 -7.15 -10.96
CA GLU A 62 -6.12 -6.05 -10.10
C GLU A 62 -5.69 -4.72 -10.76
N PRO A 63 -6.56 -3.69 -10.83
CA PRO A 63 -6.18 -2.43 -11.43
C PRO A 63 -5.07 -1.77 -10.60
N ALA A 64 -4.02 -1.32 -11.28
CA ALA A 64 -2.95 -0.58 -10.62
C ALA A 64 -3.50 0.68 -9.92
N PRO A 65 -2.95 1.05 -8.74
CA PRO A 65 -3.43 2.19 -7.97
C PRO A 65 -3.37 3.49 -8.79
N THR A 66 -4.35 4.36 -8.57
CA THR A 66 -4.35 5.72 -9.10
C THR A 66 -3.17 6.52 -8.52
N PRO A 67 -2.77 7.66 -9.14
CA PRO A 67 -1.69 8.49 -8.61
C PRO A 67 -1.91 8.97 -7.17
N ASP A 68 -3.16 9.20 -6.77
CA ASP A 68 -3.52 9.65 -5.43
C ASP A 68 -3.47 8.48 -4.41
N GLU A 69 -3.89 7.28 -4.82
CA GLU A 69 -3.70 6.05 -4.03
C GLU A 69 -2.22 5.74 -3.81
N PHE A 70 -1.39 5.81 -4.87
CA PHE A 70 0.06 5.61 -4.75
C PHE A 70 0.72 6.66 -3.85
N ALA A 71 0.27 7.92 -3.90
CA ALA A 71 0.77 8.97 -3.01
C ALA A 71 0.39 8.69 -1.54
N ALA A 72 -0.84 8.25 -1.27
CA ALA A 72 -1.29 7.88 0.07
C ALA A 72 -0.53 6.67 0.63
N CYS A 73 -0.32 5.63 -0.18
CA CYS A 73 0.44 4.43 0.17
C CYS A 73 1.87 4.74 0.66
N LEU A 74 2.52 5.76 0.09
CA LEU A 74 3.85 6.20 0.52
C LEU A 74 3.81 7.19 1.69
N ALA A 75 2.83 8.09 1.72
CA ALA A 75 2.83 9.21 2.67
C ALA A 75 2.26 8.84 4.04
N ILE A 76 1.26 7.96 4.10
CA ILE A 76 0.55 7.65 5.36
C ILE A 76 1.48 7.02 6.41
N PRO A 77 2.32 5.99 6.10
CA PRO A 77 3.28 5.47 7.07
C PRO A 77 4.39 6.48 7.43
N VAL A 78 4.73 7.37 6.49
CA VAL A 78 5.79 8.38 6.68
C VAL A 78 5.38 9.47 7.68
N SER A 79 4.09 9.82 7.74
CA SER A 79 3.57 10.81 8.70
C SER A 79 3.69 10.39 10.17
N ASP A 80 3.84 9.09 10.50
CA ASP A 80 4.03 8.63 11.88
C ASP A 80 5.51 8.58 12.33
N ILE A 81 6.51 8.86 11.47
CA ILE A 81 7.93 8.67 11.81
C ILE A 81 8.34 9.41 13.10
N ASP A 82 7.92 10.67 13.25
CA ASP A 82 8.24 11.47 14.44
C ASP A 82 7.46 10.98 15.68
N ALA A 83 6.24 10.45 15.50
CA ALA A 83 5.43 9.89 16.58
C ALA A 83 5.98 8.54 17.09
N PHE A 84 6.38 7.65 16.18
CA PHE A 84 7.11 6.42 16.52
C PHE A 84 8.46 6.73 17.19
N GLY A 85 9.20 7.73 16.70
CA GLY A 85 10.45 8.18 17.31
C GLY A 85 10.24 8.59 18.77
N ALA A 86 9.29 9.50 19.01
CA ALA A 86 8.94 9.96 20.35
C ALA A 86 8.39 8.84 21.25
N PHE A 87 7.65 7.87 20.69
CA PHE A 87 7.17 6.70 21.43
C PHE A 87 8.32 5.78 21.85
N ASN A 88 9.26 5.49 20.95
CA ASN A 88 10.42 4.65 21.26
C ASN A 88 11.31 5.32 22.31
N ASP A 89 11.57 6.63 22.17
CA ASP A 89 12.30 7.43 23.15
C ASP A 89 11.63 7.37 24.55
N LEU A 90 10.29 7.40 24.61
CA LEU A 90 9.51 7.24 25.86
C LEU A 90 9.61 5.81 26.42
N ALA A 91 9.50 4.79 25.57
CA ALA A 91 9.54 3.38 25.98
C ALA A 91 10.93 2.97 26.52
N ASP A 92 12.01 3.57 26.00
CA ASP A 92 13.38 3.39 26.50
C ASP A 92 13.64 4.15 27.82
N MET A 93 12.73 5.02 28.29
CA MET A 93 12.86 5.66 29.60
C MET A 93 12.52 4.69 30.74
N PRO A 94 13.22 4.78 31.90
CA PRO A 94 12.79 4.14 33.14
C PRO A 94 11.32 4.46 33.47
N GLU A 95 10.58 3.50 34.04
CA GLU A 95 9.15 3.65 34.37
C GLU A 95 8.85 4.90 35.22
N ASP A 96 9.75 5.26 36.15
CA ASP A 96 9.61 6.45 37.00
C ASP A 96 9.87 7.78 36.28
N ALA A 97 10.45 7.74 35.07
CA ALA A 97 10.64 8.87 34.18
C ALA A 97 9.53 8.99 33.10
N GLN A 98 8.68 7.97 32.91
CA GLN A 98 7.55 8.00 31.96
C GLN A 98 6.35 8.78 32.53
N THR A 99 6.56 10.05 32.88
CA THR A 99 5.55 10.89 33.54
C THR A 99 4.33 11.16 32.64
N PRO A 100 3.17 11.57 33.22
CA PRO A 100 2.01 11.96 32.43
C PRO A 100 2.32 13.05 31.38
N GLU A 101 3.21 13.99 31.70
CA GLU A 101 3.65 15.03 30.76
C GLU A 101 4.46 14.45 29.59
N ALA A 102 5.32 13.46 29.83
CA ALA A 102 6.05 12.77 28.77
C ALA A 102 5.10 11.96 27.86
N ARG A 103 4.14 11.24 28.45
CA ARG A 103 3.11 10.50 27.70
C ARG A 103 2.23 11.41 26.86
N MET A 104 1.79 12.55 27.41
CA MET A 104 1.04 13.58 26.66
C MET A 104 1.86 14.20 25.52
N ALA A 105 3.19 14.37 25.68
CA ALA A 105 4.04 14.89 24.63
C ALA A 105 4.12 13.93 23.42
N VAL A 106 4.14 12.61 23.66
CA VAL A 106 4.07 11.60 22.59
C VAL A 106 2.66 11.56 21.97
N ALA A 107 1.60 11.62 22.78
CA ALA A 107 0.22 11.67 22.29
C ALA A 107 -0.01 12.86 21.32
N ALA A 108 0.60 14.02 21.60
CA ALA A 108 0.55 15.19 20.72
C ALA A 108 1.29 14.99 19.37
N GLN A 109 2.27 14.09 19.29
CA GLN A 109 2.87 13.71 18.00
C GLN A 109 1.89 12.86 17.19
N PHE A 110 1.23 11.88 17.81
CA PHE A 110 0.17 11.12 17.15
C PHE A 110 -1.02 12.00 16.72
N ASP A 111 -1.39 13.02 17.49
CA ASP A 111 -2.39 14.02 17.07
C ASP A 111 -1.95 14.80 15.82
N THR A 112 -0.65 15.04 15.66
CA THR A 112 -0.08 15.72 14.48
C THR A 112 -0.08 14.79 13.27
N ALA A 113 0.41 13.55 13.44
CA ALA A 113 0.42 12.53 12.39
C ALA A 113 -1.01 12.20 11.89
N GLN A 114 -1.99 12.09 12.77
CA GLN A 114 -3.41 11.91 12.40
C GLN A 114 -3.93 13.03 11.49
N GLN A 115 -3.53 14.28 11.72
CA GLN A 115 -3.93 15.42 10.89
C GLN A 115 -3.29 15.36 9.51
N GLU A 116 -2.02 14.96 9.41
CA GLU A 116 -1.36 14.75 8.12
C GLU A 116 -1.99 13.59 7.35
N VAL A 117 -2.17 12.43 7.99
CA VAL A 117 -2.82 11.24 7.43
C VAL A 117 -4.23 11.55 6.92
N GLN A 118 -5.01 12.39 7.61
CA GLN A 118 -6.33 12.81 7.14
C GLN A 118 -6.26 13.50 5.76
N THR A 119 -5.21 14.28 5.48
CA THR A 119 -5.07 14.96 4.17
C THR A 119 -4.87 13.99 3.01
N TYR A 120 -4.37 12.79 3.30
CA TYR A 120 -4.25 11.69 2.33
C TYR A 120 -5.52 10.82 2.31
N ILE A 121 -6.17 10.58 3.45
CA ILE A 121 -7.41 9.77 3.52
C ILE A 121 -8.58 10.46 2.81
N ASP A 122 -8.80 11.76 3.05
CA ASP A 122 -9.95 12.50 2.51
C ASP A 122 -10.16 12.32 0.99
N PRO A 123 -9.15 12.58 0.11
CA PRO A 123 -9.31 12.49 -1.34
C PRO A 123 -9.45 11.06 -1.89
N LEU A 124 -9.08 10.02 -1.14
CA LEU A 124 -9.11 8.65 -1.67
C LEU A 124 -10.53 8.22 -2.09
N PRO A 125 -10.67 7.48 -3.20
CA PRO A 125 -11.93 6.81 -3.54
C PRO A 125 -12.27 5.73 -2.48
N ALA A 126 -13.54 5.35 -2.38
CA ALA A 126 -13.92 4.19 -1.57
C ALA A 126 -13.35 2.91 -2.17
N GLY A 127 -12.66 2.10 -1.36
CA GLY A 127 -11.91 0.93 -1.80
C GLY A 127 -10.92 0.46 -0.72
N PRO A 128 -10.20 -0.65 -0.96
CA PRO A 128 -9.38 -1.31 0.05
C PRO A 128 -8.29 -0.41 0.63
N ILE A 129 -7.67 0.46 -0.18
CA ILE A 129 -6.63 1.41 0.29
C ILE A 129 -7.22 2.44 1.27
N LYS A 130 -8.41 2.99 1.00
CA LYS A 130 -9.07 3.94 1.91
C LYS A 130 -9.53 3.24 3.19
N ASP A 131 -10.07 2.03 3.09
CA ASP A 131 -10.53 1.26 4.24
C ASP A 131 -9.35 0.86 5.15
N ALA A 132 -8.23 0.43 4.57
CA ALA A 132 -6.99 0.14 5.30
C ALA A 132 -6.38 1.39 5.92
N ALA A 133 -6.35 2.53 5.21
CA ALA A 133 -5.87 3.80 5.73
C ALA A 133 -6.71 4.33 6.91
N ILE A 134 -8.04 4.18 6.85
CA ILE A 134 -8.93 4.48 7.98
C ILE A 134 -8.65 3.53 9.17
N GLY A 135 -8.41 2.25 8.89
CA GLY A 135 -7.98 1.27 9.91
C GLY A 135 -6.67 1.65 10.59
N TYR A 136 -5.68 2.10 9.80
CA TYR A 136 -4.39 2.60 10.27
C TYR A 136 -4.54 3.82 11.18
N GLN A 137 -5.28 4.84 10.74
CA GLN A 137 -5.57 6.04 11.53
C GLN A 137 -6.32 5.71 12.83
N ALA A 138 -7.24 4.73 12.81
CA ALA A 138 -7.91 4.26 14.03
C ALA A 138 -6.93 3.65 15.04
N LYS A 139 -5.82 3.05 14.60
CA LYS A 139 -4.76 2.52 15.48
C LYS A 139 -3.83 3.60 16.01
N GLN A 140 -3.56 4.67 15.26
CA GLN A 140 -2.93 5.88 15.80
C GLN A 140 -3.76 6.48 16.95
N ILE A 141 -5.08 6.57 16.76
CA ILE A 141 -6.03 7.07 17.77
C ILE A 141 -6.01 6.19 19.03
N GLU A 142 -6.00 4.86 18.86
CA GLU A 142 -5.92 3.90 19.98
C GLU A 142 -4.64 4.07 20.81
N VAL A 143 -3.48 4.28 20.17
CA VAL A 143 -2.22 4.58 20.88
C VAL A 143 -2.26 5.95 21.56
N ARG A 144 -2.77 6.99 20.88
CA ARG A 144 -2.93 8.35 21.42
C ARG A 144 -3.82 8.37 22.67
N ASP A 145 -4.95 7.67 22.63
CA ASP A 145 -5.90 7.56 23.74
C ASP A 145 -5.28 6.80 24.93
N ALA A 146 -4.59 5.68 24.70
CA ALA A 146 -3.92 4.92 25.74
C ALA A 146 -2.79 5.72 26.42
N LEU A 147 -1.95 6.41 25.64
CA LEU A 147 -0.93 7.34 26.15
C LEU A 147 -1.55 8.45 27.03
N THR A 148 -2.70 8.98 26.61
CA THR A 148 -3.43 10.03 27.34
C THR A 148 -4.08 9.51 28.63
N ALA A 149 -4.56 8.27 28.63
CA ALA A 149 -5.08 7.58 29.81
C ALA A 149 -3.97 7.20 30.81
N GLY A 150 -2.72 7.09 30.34
CA GLY A 150 -1.61 6.55 31.12
C GLY A 150 -1.53 5.02 31.10
N ASP A 151 -2.25 4.38 30.19
CA ASP A 151 -2.26 2.93 30.02
C ASP A 151 -0.96 2.44 29.34
N ASP A 152 -0.65 1.15 29.51
CA ASP A 152 0.39 0.49 28.74
C ASP A 152 -0.13 0.15 27.35
N VAL A 153 0.62 0.56 26.32
CA VAL A 153 0.27 0.33 24.92
C VAL A 153 1.50 -0.09 24.13
N SER A 154 1.29 -0.88 23.08
CA SER A 154 2.33 -1.28 22.14
C SER A 154 2.03 -0.70 20.77
N THR A 155 3.02 -0.06 20.16
CA THR A 155 2.95 0.41 18.77
C THR A 155 2.89 -0.73 17.74
N GLN A 156 3.03 -1.99 18.15
CA GLN A 156 2.77 -3.14 17.28
C GLN A 156 1.37 -3.08 16.65
N ILE A 157 0.37 -2.52 17.34
CA ILE A 157 -0.98 -2.38 16.77
C ILE A 157 -1.05 -1.42 15.58
N ILE A 158 -0.09 -0.49 15.46
CA ILE A 158 0.06 0.39 14.29
C ILE A 158 0.84 -0.34 13.19
N LEU A 159 1.89 -1.09 13.53
CA LEU A 159 2.65 -1.91 12.57
C LEU A 159 1.76 -2.99 11.92
N ASP A 160 0.94 -3.70 12.70
CA ASP A 160 -0.04 -4.68 12.19
C ASP A 160 -1.05 -4.03 11.22
N ALA A 161 -1.37 -2.74 11.41
CA ALA A 161 -2.22 -1.98 10.51
C ALA A 161 -1.45 -1.40 9.30
N GLN A 162 -0.15 -1.18 9.44
CA GLN A 162 0.74 -0.82 8.33
C GLN A 162 0.82 -1.98 7.35
N ASP A 163 1.02 -3.21 7.83
CA ASP A 163 1.04 -4.43 7.00
C ASP A 163 -0.27 -4.56 6.18
N VAL A 164 -1.43 -4.23 6.78
CA VAL A 164 -2.73 -4.23 6.09
C VAL A 164 -2.83 -3.12 5.04
N LEU A 165 -2.24 -1.95 5.30
CA LEU A 165 -2.17 -0.86 4.32
C LEU A 165 -1.22 -1.19 3.17
N GLU A 166 -0.03 -1.74 3.44
CA GLU A 166 0.94 -2.18 2.43
C GLU A 166 0.37 -3.29 1.54
N ALA A 167 -0.33 -4.27 2.12
CA ALA A 167 -1.06 -5.29 1.37
C ALA A 167 -2.16 -4.69 0.47
N ALA A 168 -2.92 -3.71 0.98
CA ALA A 168 -3.92 -3.00 0.17
C ALA A 168 -3.30 -2.13 -0.95
N CYS A 169 -2.04 -1.73 -0.80
CA CYS A 169 -1.27 -0.98 -1.80
C CYS A 169 -0.63 -1.86 -2.88
N GLY A 170 -0.70 -3.20 -2.74
CA GLY A 170 -0.23 -4.15 -3.74
C GLY A 170 1.29 -4.17 -3.94
N THR A 171 2.06 -4.02 -2.86
CA THR A 171 3.53 -3.89 -2.89
C THR A 171 4.31 -5.20 -2.62
N ASP A 172 3.65 -6.36 -2.67
CA ASP A 172 4.25 -7.71 -2.52
C ASP A 172 5.09 -8.18 -3.74
#